data_AF-A0A1H6IHE4-F1
#
_entry.id   AF-A0A1H6IHE4-F1
#
_cell.length_a   1.000
_cell.length_b   1.000
_cell.length_c   1.000
_cell.angle_alpha   90.00
_cell.angle_beta   90.00
_cell.angle_gamma   90.00
#
_symmetry.space_group_name_H-M   'P 1'
#
loop_
_entity.id
_entity.type
_entity.pdbx_description
1 polymer ?
#
loop_
_entity_poly.entity_id
_entity_poly.type
_entity_poly.pdbx_seq_one_letter_code
_entity_poly.pdbx_strand_id
1 'polypeptide(L)'
;MKKAIAVSCLAALLLAGCTKPNNNNDDNNNSTTENTTAAVTTEAAETTTEAETTTAVRKTEPPTTAAHPETETTTFAESDENFRQRYDGFFADVKPMLSSYFDHLLEENGGHAYMEYAIYDVDKCGVPEIIIKSGNSEADFTTYVYKEDGFDGMYQIGELGGSHTAYYHDGTDGFVIVWAQMSTMSINYTGIEDYKLKETEIVQEIIADDHGYDDIIKENGLTKLPYVSVYKADEESAGYSYIYSADGTEERKEELYFEYKDLIERKN
;
A
#
# COMPACT_ATOMS: atom_id res chain seq x y z
N MET A 1 -45.65 12.69 -35.00
CA MET A 1 -45.25 11.87 -36.17
C MET A 1 -43.79 11.50 -36.00
N LYS A 2 -43.51 10.18 -36.10
CA LYS A 2 -42.26 9.42 -36.24
C LYS A 2 -41.00 10.26 -36.57
N LYS A 3 -39.83 10.00 -35.98
CA LYS A 3 -38.95 8.88 -36.37
C LYS A 3 -38.19 8.26 -35.18
N ALA A 4 -38.21 6.93 -35.19
CA ALA A 4 -37.41 6.03 -34.38
C ALA A 4 -36.00 5.88 -34.97
N ILE A 5 -34.99 5.68 -34.12
CA ILE A 5 -33.72 5.05 -34.50
C ILE A 5 -33.50 3.91 -33.50
N ALA A 6 -33.59 2.69 -34.00
CA ALA A 6 -33.14 1.48 -33.35
C ALA A 6 -31.83 1.07 -34.03
N VAL A 7 -30.80 0.76 -33.25
CA VAL A 7 -29.64 0.01 -33.72
C VAL A 7 -29.41 -1.14 -32.75
N SER A 8 -29.75 -2.32 -33.22
CA SER A 8 -29.40 -3.62 -32.69
C SER A 8 -28.23 -4.15 -33.53
N CYS A 9 -27.23 -4.79 -32.91
CA CYS A 9 -26.89 -6.18 -33.21
C CYS A 9 -25.68 -6.68 -32.42
N LEU A 10 -25.98 -7.70 -31.63
CA LEU A 10 -25.20 -8.83 -31.15
C LEU A 10 -24.12 -9.35 -32.13
N ALA A 11 -22.93 -9.67 -31.62
CA ALA A 11 -22.12 -10.79 -32.13
C ALA A 11 -21.24 -11.36 -31.01
N ALA A 12 -21.49 -12.62 -30.66
CA ALA A 12 -20.71 -13.45 -29.76
C ALA A 12 -19.98 -14.55 -30.57
N LEU A 13 -19.00 -15.18 -29.91
CA LEU A 13 -18.23 -16.40 -30.26
C LEU A 13 -17.01 -16.11 -31.17
N LEU A 14 -15.81 -16.62 -30.87
CA LEU A 14 -15.49 -18.05 -30.74
C LEU A 14 -14.31 -18.35 -29.78
N LEU A 15 -14.52 -19.36 -28.94
CA LEU A 15 -13.48 -20.21 -28.36
C LEU A 15 -12.83 -21.05 -29.46
N ALA A 16 -11.51 -21.12 -29.48
CA ALA A 16 -10.76 -22.18 -30.15
C ALA A 16 -9.64 -22.65 -29.22
N GLY A 17 -9.89 -23.74 -28.50
CA GLY A 17 -8.85 -24.60 -27.96
C GLY A 17 -8.43 -25.62 -29.02
N CYS A 18 -7.13 -25.90 -29.10
CA CYS A 18 -6.52 -27.13 -29.63
C CYS A 18 -5.10 -27.18 -29.05
N THR A 19 -4.89 -27.97 -28.00
CA THR A 19 -4.28 -29.32 -28.00
C THR A 19 -2.75 -29.33 -27.98
N LYS A 20 -2.21 -29.78 -26.83
CA LYS A 20 -0.89 -30.41 -26.67
C LYS A 20 -0.76 -31.62 -27.61
N PRO A 21 0.48 -31.95 -28.02
CA PRO A 21 0.94 -33.33 -28.03
C PRO A 21 2.01 -33.54 -26.96
N ASN A 22 1.79 -34.59 -26.17
CA ASN A 22 2.80 -35.27 -25.37
C ASN A 22 3.58 -36.21 -26.31
N ASN A 23 4.90 -36.32 -26.16
CA ASN A 23 5.63 -37.58 -26.30
C ASN A 23 7.06 -37.44 -25.79
N ASN A 24 7.38 -38.26 -24.80
CA ASN A 24 8.72 -38.59 -24.33
C ASN A 24 9.53 -39.28 -25.44
N ASN A 25 10.84 -39.03 -25.47
CA ASN A 25 11.85 -40.08 -25.27
C ASN A 25 13.26 -39.49 -25.13
N ASP A 26 13.99 -40.14 -24.23
CA ASP A 26 15.40 -40.03 -23.89
C ASP A 26 16.34 -40.00 -25.11
N ASP A 27 17.45 -39.26 -25.05
CA ASP A 27 18.73 -39.77 -24.54
C ASP A 27 19.91 -38.82 -24.86
N ASN A 28 20.88 -38.84 -23.95
CA ASN A 28 22.15 -38.12 -24.00
C ASN A 28 22.98 -38.41 -25.26
N ASN A 29 23.64 -37.38 -25.83
CA ASN A 29 25.09 -37.46 -26.01
C ASN A 29 25.78 -36.12 -26.30
N ASN A 30 26.88 -35.94 -25.58
CA ASN A 30 27.88 -34.89 -25.67
C ASN A 30 28.75 -35.06 -26.94
N SER A 31 29.02 -33.97 -27.67
CA SER A 31 30.32 -33.77 -28.34
C SER A 31 30.56 -32.31 -28.71
N THR A 32 31.58 -31.76 -28.07
CA THR A 32 32.34 -30.55 -28.39
C THR A 32 32.80 -30.53 -29.86
N THR A 33 32.89 -29.35 -30.50
CA THR A 33 34.10 -28.74 -31.14
C THR A 33 33.73 -27.38 -31.75
N GLU A 34 34.75 -26.53 -31.86
CA GLU A 34 34.81 -25.08 -31.78
C GLU A 34 34.55 -24.27 -33.07
N ASN A 35 34.42 -22.95 -32.84
CA ASN A 35 34.83 -21.80 -33.63
C ASN A 35 34.10 -21.48 -34.95
N THR A 36 33.59 -20.24 -35.05
CA THR A 36 34.26 -19.18 -35.84
C THR A 36 33.57 -17.82 -35.63
N THR A 37 34.37 -16.85 -35.20
CA THR A 37 34.15 -15.40 -35.17
C THR A 37 33.85 -14.83 -36.56
N ALA A 38 32.87 -13.93 -36.68
CA ALA A 38 32.89 -12.87 -37.68
C ALA A 38 32.04 -11.68 -37.22
N ALA A 39 32.72 -10.62 -36.79
CA ALA A 39 32.18 -9.26 -36.74
C ALA A 39 32.10 -8.72 -38.18
N VAL A 40 31.01 -8.01 -38.51
CA VAL A 40 30.94 -7.15 -39.69
C VAL A 40 30.40 -5.79 -39.27
N THR A 41 31.32 -4.83 -39.31
CA THR A 41 31.10 -3.39 -39.33
C THR A 41 30.66 -2.98 -40.74
N THR A 42 29.67 -2.08 -40.85
CA THR A 42 29.56 -1.19 -42.01
C THR A 42 29.11 0.19 -41.54
N GLU A 43 29.87 1.18 -41.99
CA GLU A 43 29.81 2.61 -41.72
C GLU A 43 29.09 3.36 -42.88
N ALA A 44 28.81 4.64 -42.62
CA ALA A 44 28.36 5.73 -43.51
C ALA A 44 26.83 5.88 -43.72
N ALA A 45 26.23 7.07 -43.65
CA ALA A 45 26.77 8.41 -43.88
C ALA A 45 26.03 9.50 -43.07
N GLU A 46 26.78 10.55 -42.72
CA GLU A 46 26.29 11.85 -42.28
C GLU A 46 25.55 12.58 -43.42
N THR A 47 24.54 13.38 -43.08
CA THR A 47 24.25 14.60 -43.84
C THR A 47 23.73 15.68 -42.90
N THR A 48 24.59 16.66 -42.69
CA THR A 48 24.39 17.94 -42.02
C THR A 48 23.44 18.80 -42.86
N THR A 49 22.40 19.38 -42.24
CA THR A 49 21.72 20.57 -42.77
C THR A 49 21.80 21.66 -41.72
N GLU A 50 22.63 22.64 -42.00
CA GLU A 50 22.71 23.91 -41.28
C GLU A 50 21.63 24.84 -41.84
N ALA A 51 20.78 25.39 -40.97
CA ALA A 51 19.96 26.55 -41.30
C ALA A 51 19.82 27.42 -40.05
N GLU A 52 20.47 28.57 -40.13
CA GLU A 52 20.47 29.69 -39.21
C GLU A 52 19.05 30.05 -38.74
N THR A 53 18.90 30.38 -37.45
CA THR A 53 17.75 31.19 -37.03
C THR A 53 18.22 32.27 -36.07
N THR A 54 18.09 33.48 -36.59
CA THR A 54 18.43 34.77 -36.03
C THR A 54 17.75 35.03 -34.68
N THR A 55 18.56 35.49 -33.73
CA THR A 55 18.16 36.09 -32.46
C THR A 55 17.22 37.28 -32.69
N ALA A 56 16.00 37.20 -32.18
CA ALA A 56 15.12 38.37 -31.99
C ALA A 56 14.76 38.46 -30.50
N VAL A 57 15.48 39.31 -29.78
CA VAL A 57 15.17 39.68 -28.39
C VAL A 57 13.86 40.47 -28.40
N ARG A 58 12.77 39.82 -28.00
CA ARG A 58 11.52 40.51 -27.64
C ARG A 58 11.56 40.76 -26.14
N LYS A 59 11.64 42.04 -25.78
CA LYS A 59 11.48 42.54 -24.42
C LYS A 59 10.01 42.37 -24.03
N THR A 60 9.71 41.40 -23.18
CA THR A 60 8.38 41.22 -22.57
C THR A 60 8.40 41.87 -21.19
N GLU A 61 7.50 42.82 -20.99
CA GLU A 61 7.23 43.42 -19.67
C GLU A 61 6.69 42.35 -18.72
N PRO A 62 6.95 42.46 -17.40
CA PRO A 62 6.47 41.50 -16.42
C PRO A 62 4.93 41.53 -16.35
N PRO A 63 4.26 40.37 -16.23
CA PRO A 63 2.82 40.34 -16.02
C PRO A 63 2.51 40.89 -14.61
N THR A 64 1.60 41.87 -14.57
CA THR A 64 0.95 42.34 -13.34
C THR A 64 0.28 41.16 -12.64
N THR A 65 0.75 40.85 -11.42
CA THR A 65 0.11 39.92 -10.50
C THR A 65 -1.30 40.41 -10.18
N ALA A 66 -2.31 39.75 -10.76
CA ALA A 66 -3.67 39.84 -10.26
C ALA A 66 -3.72 39.13 -8.90
N ALA A 67 -4.19 39.83 -7.87
CA ALA A 67 -4.45 39.24 -6.57
C ALA A 67 -5.43 38.06 -6.74
N HIS A 68 -4.97 36.88 -6.33
CA HIS A 68 -5.81 35.70 -6.21
C HIS A 68 -6.86 36.00 -5.14
N PRO A 69 -8.17 35.77 -5.37
CA PRO A 69 -9.14 35.88 -4.31
C PRO A 69 -8.79 34.84 -3.25
N GLU A 70 -8.50 35.29 -2.03
CA GLU A 70 -8.40 34.44 -0.86
C GLU A 70 -9.69 33.64 -0.79
N THR A 71 -9.59 32.35 -1.08
CA THR A 71 -10.70 31.43 -0.92
C THR A 71 -10.78 31.18 0.57
N GLU A 72 -11.71 31.85 1.24
CA GLU A 72 -12.02 31.60 2.64
C GLU A 72 -12.31 30.10 2.80
N THR A 73 -11.35 29.37 3.38
CA THR A 73 -11.53 27.97 3.74
C THR A 73 -12.46 27.96 4.95
N THR A 74 -13.75 27.89 4.70
CA THR A 74 -14.74 27.60 5.74
C THR A 74 -14.52 26.18 6.22
N THR A 75 -13.80 26.05 7.33
CA THR A 75 -13.70 24.80 8.09
C THR A 75 -15.07 24.53 8.71
N PHE A 76 -15.84 23.63 8.09
CA PHE A 76 -17.03 23.06 8.70
C PHE A 76 -16.56 22.13 9.82
N ALA A 77 -16.64 22.59 11.06
CA ALA A 77 -16.44 21.71 12.21
C ALA A 77 -17.57 20.67 12.24
N GLU A 78 -17.19 19.39 12.29
CA GLU A 78 -18.13 18.30 12.48
C GLU A 78 -18.89 18.48 13.81
N SER A 79 -20.19 18.16 13.82
CA SER A 79 -20.96 18.21 15.06
C SER A 79 -20.59 17.06 15.99
N ASP A 80 -20.61 17.29 17.30
CA ASP A 80 -20.30 16.26 18.32
C ASP A 80 -21.13 14.98 18.16
N GLU A 81 -22.38 15.09 17.69
CA GLU A 81 -23.26 13.94 17.48
C GLU A 81 -22.79 13.07 16.31
N ASN A 82 -22.43 13.69 15.17
CA ASN A 82 -21.89 12.97 14.02
C ASN A 82 -20.55 12.31 14.36
N PHE A 83 -19.66 13.02 15.05
CA PHE A 83 -18.38 12.46 15.49
C PHE A 83 -18.58 11.22 16.37
N ARG A 84 -19.46 11.30 17.37
CA ARG A 84 -19.76 10.16 18.25
C ARG A 84 -20.36 8.99 17.49
N GLN A 85 -21.25 9.26 16.54
CA GLN A 85 -21.82 8.22 15.69
C GLN A 85 -20.73 7.48 14.90
N ARG A 86 -19.80 8.21 14.28
CA ARG A 86 -18.67 7.63 13.54
C ARG A 86 -17.71 6.85 14.44
N TYR A 87 -17.39 7.41 15.61
CA TYR A 87 -16.54 6.75 16.60
C TYR A 87 -17.17 5.43 17.09
N ASP A 88 -18.45 5.45 17.47
CA ASP A 88 -19.16 4.26 17.92
C ASP A 88 -19.34 3.24 16.77
N GLY A 89 -19.60 3.73 15.55
CA GLY A 89 -19.68 2.93 14.32
C GLY A 89 -18.37 2.21 14.02
N PHE A 90 -17.25 2.93 14.08
CA PHE A 90 -15.90 2.37 13.90
C PHE A 90 -15.71 1.14 14.80
N PHE A 91 -16.00 1.26 16.09
CA PHE A 91 -15.80 0.17 17.04
C PHE A 91 -16.82 -0.96 16.95
N ALA A 92 -18.01 -0.69 16.41
CA ALA A 92 -18.97 -1.72 16.07
C ALA A 92 -18.49 -2.58 14.89
N ASP A 93 -17.79 -1.96 13.93
CA ASP A 93 -17.45 -2.59 12.65
C ASP A 93 -16.06 -3.22 12.60
N VAL A 94 -15.09 -2.77 13.42
CA VAL A 94 -13.70 -3.28 13.41
C VAL A 94 -13.64 -4.81 13.52
N LYS A 95 -14.26 -5.38 14.56
CA LYS A 95 -14.14 -6.82 14.82
C LYS A 95 -14.82 -7.68 13.74
N PRO A 96 -16.07 -7.39 13.32
CA PRO A 96 -16.68 -8.06 12.17
C PRO A 96 -15.83 -7.96 10.90
N MET A 97 -15.28 -6.78 10.60
CA MET A 97 -14.46 -6.57 9.40
C MET A 97 -13.18 -7.40 9.45
N LEU A 98 -12.42 -7.35 10.54
CA LEU A 98 -11.18 -8.13 10.68
C LEU A 98 -11.43 -9.64 10.61
N SER A 99 -12.52 -10.11 11.22
CA SER A 99 -12.90 -11.54 11.17
C SER A 99 -13.24 -11.96 9.75
N SER A 100 -14.10 -11.19 9.06
CA SER A 100 -14.49 -11.46 7.67
C SER A 100 -13.30 -11.38 6.71
N TYR A 101 -12.39 -10.42 6.93
CA TYR A 101 -11.17 -10.28 6.12
C TYR A 101 -10.27 -11.51 6.27
N PHE A 102 -10.08 -11.99 7.51
CA PHE A 102 -9.28 -13.19 7.76
C PHE A 102 -9.92 -14.46 7.20
N ASP A 103 -11.25 -14.61 7.30
CA ASP A 103 -11.97 -15.72 6.69
C ASP A 103 -11.80 -15.73 5.16
N HIS A 104 -11.85 -14.56 4.51
CA HIS A 104 -11.57 -14.45 3.08
C HIS A 104 -10.13 -14.86 2.74
N LEU A 105 -9.13 -14.45 3.53
CA LEU A 105 -7.76 -14.92 3.34
C LEU A 105 -7.68 -16.45 3.43
N LEU A 106 -8.34 -17.08 4.41
CA LEU A 106 -8.35 -18.53 4.53
C LEU A 106 -8.96 -19.21 3.30
N GLU A 107 -10.07 -18.69 2.79
CA GLU A 107 -10.74 -19.22 1.60
C GLU A 107 -9.86 -19.12 0.35
N GLU A 108 -9.24 -17.96 0.12
CA GLU A 108 -8.42 -17.70 -1.07
C GLU A 108 -7.11 -18.52 -1.06
N ASN A 109 -6.61 -18.82 0.12
CA ASN A 109 -5.30 -19.42 0.30
C ASN A 109 -5.39 -20.93 0.63
N GLY A 110 -6.57 -21.55 0.57
CA GLY A 110 -6.71 -22.98 0.84
C GLY A 110 -6.42 -23.34 2.31
N GLY A 111 -6.89 -22.49 3.22
CA GLY A 111 -6.93 -22.76 4.66
C GLY A 111 -5.77 -22.20 5.48
N HIS A 112 -4.80 -21.51 4.85
CA HIS A 112 -3.74 -20.80 5.56
C HIS A 112 -3.96 -19.29 5.45
N ALA A 113 -3.64 -18.54 6.50
CA ALA A 113 -3.74 -17.09 6.46
C ALA A 113 -2.75 -16.46 7.44
N TYR A 114 -2.22 -15.32 7.03
CA TYR A 114 -1.44 -14.43 7.86
C TYR A 114 -1.94 -13.00 7.67
N MET A 115 -2.12 -12.31 8.78
CA MET A 115 -2.56 -10.93 8.83
C MET A 115 -1.90 -10.23 10.00
N GLU A 116 -1.41 -9.01 9.82
CA GLU A 116 -1.15 -8.05 10.89
C GLU A 116 -2.20 -6.94 10.80
N TYR A 117 -2.65 -6.41 11.92
CA TYR A 117 -3.45 -5.19 11.93
C TYR A 117 -3.03 -4.24 13.04
N ALA A 118 -3.07 -2.94 12.73
CA ALA A 118 -2.90 -1.84 13.66
C ALA A 118 -4.11 -0.91 13.56
N ILE A 119 -4.41 -0.18 14.64
CA ILE A 119 -5.47 0.83 14.68
C ILE A 119 -4.85 2.15 15.09
N TYR A 120 -5.03 3.17 14.26
CA TYR A 120 -4.40 4.45 14.48
C TYR A 120 -5.18 5.57 13.80
N ASP A 121 -5.37 6.67 14.51
CA ASP A 121 -6.00 7.90 14.01
C ASP A 121 -4.99 8.67 13.16
N VAL A 122 -5.02 8.43 11.86
CA VAL A 122 -4.06 8.94 10.88
C VAL A 122 -4.26 10.44 10.71
N ASP A 123 -5.49 10.91 10.50
CA ASP A 123 -5.77 12.33 10.22
C ASP A 123 -6.12 13.16 11.46
N LYS A 124 -6.00 12.58 12.66
CA LYS A 124 -6.26 13.24 13.96
C LYS A 124 -7.70 13.75 14.08
N CYS A 125 -8.63 13.15 13.36
CA CYS A 125 -10.04 13.50 13.44
C CYS A 125 -10.73 12.87 14.66
N GLY A 126 -10.04 11.99 15.40
CA GLY A 126 -10.55 11.30 16.60
C GLY A 126 -11.27 9.98 16.30
N VAL A 127 -11.54 9.67 15.03
CA VAL A 127 -12.05 8.37 14.57
C VAL A 127 -10.89 7.62 13.89
N PRO A 128 -10.41 6.51 14.44
CA PRO A 128 -9.23 5.84 13.89
C PRO A 128 -9.44 5.21 12.51
N GLU A 129 -8.33 4.86 11.86
CA GLU A 129 -8.27 3.95 10.71
C GLU A 129 -7.74 2.57 11.13
N ILE A 130 -8.00 1.57 10.29
CA ILE A 130 -7.43 0.22 10.41
C ILE A 130 -6.39 0.05 9.32
N ILE A 131 -5.17 -0.34 9.71
CA ILE A 131 -4.07 -0.67 8.82
C ILE A 131 -3.92 -2.18 8.86
N ILE A 132 -4.18 -2.87 7.75
CA ILE A 132 -4.07 -4.34 7.62
C ILE A 132 -2.90 -4.66 6.71
N LYS A 133 -2.05 -5.60 7.12
CA LYS A 133 -1.00 -6.19 6.29
C LYS A 133 -1.24 -7.67 6.12
N SER A 134 -1.30 -8.14 4.90
CA SER A 134 -1.55 -9.55 4.59
C SER A 134 -0.79 -9.95 3.33
N GLY A 135 -0.57 -11.25 3.16
CA GLY A 135 0.14 -11.80 2.00
C GLY A 135 0.53 -13.25 2.22
N ASN A 136 0.82 -13.96 1.13
CA ASN A 136 1.14 -15.39 1.16
C ASN A 136 2.64 -15.70 1.04
N SER A 137 3.43 -14.67 0.77
CA SER A 137 4.88 -14.77 0.70
C SER A 137 5.51 -13.45 1.07
N GLU A 138 6.79 -13.48 1.43
CA GLU A 138 7.56 -12.29 1.78
C GLU A 138 7.42 -11.14 0.76
N ALA A 139 7.38 -11.47 -0.53
CA ALA A 139 7.26 -10.49 -1.62
C ALA A 139 5.82 -10.04 -1.93
N ASP A 140 4.82 -10.79 -1.45
CA ASP A 140 3.40 -10.57 -1.76
C ASP A 140 2.67 -9.78 -0.66
N PHE A 141 3.37 -9.46 0.43
CA PHE A 141 2.80 -8.67 1.49
C PHE A 141 2.36 -7.29 0.98
N THR A 142 1.10 -6.98 1.21
CA THR A 142 0.45 -5.71 0.88
C THR A 142 -0.19 -5.12 2.13
N THR A 143 -0.14 -3.80 2.25
CA THR A 143 -0.80 -3.02 3.29
C THR A 143 -2.07 -2.40 2.72
N TYR A 144 -3.18 -2.53 3.41
CA TYR A 144 -4.48 -1.93 3.10
C TYR A 144 -4.89 -1.03 4.26
N VAL A 145 -5.40 0.17 3.96
CA VAL A 145 -5.90 1.08 5.00
C VAL A 145 -7.39 1.30 4.80
N TYR A 146 -8.15 1.15 5.89
CA TYR A 146 -9.60 1.28 5.93
C TYR A 146 -10.02 2.40 6.87
N LYS A 147 -11.08 3.12 6.48
CA LYS A 147 -11.68 4.22 7.22
C LYS A 147 -13.19 4.00 7.34
N GLU A 148 -13.78 4.53 8.40
CA GLU A 148 -15.23 4.55 8.61
C GLU A 148 -15.83 5.84 7.99
N ASP A 149 -16.94 5.71 7.25
CA ASP A 149 -17.59 6.83 6.54
C ASP A 149 -18.81 7.45 7.25
N GLY A 150 -19.27 6.87 8.36
CA GLY A 150 -20.45 7.32 9.12
C GLY A 150 -21.77 6.70 8.68
N PHE A 151 -21.79 5.94 7.58
CA PHE A 151 -23.01 5.53 6.90
C PHE A 151 -23.06 4.04 6.54
N ASP A 152 -22.07 3.55 5.79
CA ASP A 152 -22.06 2.23 5.16
C ASP A 152 -20.92 1.32 5.68
N GLY A 153 -20.21 1.75 6.72
CA GLY A 153 -19.20 0.99 7.45
C GLY A 153 -17.78 1.30 7.00
N MET A 154 -16.91 0.28 7.00
CA MET A 154 -15.49 0.42 6.64
C MET A 154 -15.28 0.37 5.13
N TYR A 155 -14.51 1.32 4.58
CA TYR A 155 -14.09 1.31 3.18
C TYR A 155 -12.58 1.52 3.06
N GLN A 156 -11.99 0.97 2.00
CA GLN A 156 -10.55 1.07 1.75
C GLN A 156 -10.20 2.45 1.18
N ILE A 157 -9.23 3.12 1.79
CA ILE A 157 -8.72 4.44 1.37
C ILE A 157 -7.36 4.38 0.67
N GLY A 158 -6.70 3.22 0.66
CA GLY A 158 -5.49 3.02 -0.12
C GLY A 158 -4.84 1.66 0.08
N GLU A 159 -3.79 1.43 -0.71
CA GLU A 159 -2.92 0.26 -0.62
C GLU A 159 -1.46 0.69 -0.76
N LEU A 160 -0.56 0.00 -0.08
CA LEU A 160 0.88 0.26 -0.05
C LEU A 160 1.63 -1.08 0.01
N GLY A 161 2.90 -1.13 -0.40
CA GLY A 161 3.73 -2.33 -0.23
C GLY A 161 3.85 -2.73 1.24
N GLY A 162 3.81 -4.04 1.54
CA GLY A 162 3.89 -4.58 2.90
C GLY A 162 5.13 -5.44 3.17
N SER A 163 5.91 -5.79 2.14
CA SER A 163 7.14 -6.59 2.32
C SER A 163 8.18 -5.82 3.13
N HIS A 164 8.78 -6.42 4.16
CA HIS A 164 9.80 -5.80 5.02
C HIS A 164 9.39 -4.47 5.68
N THR A 165 8.09 -4.23 5.88
CA THR A 165 7.59 -3.00 6.49
C THR A 165 7.22 -3.17 7.97
N ALA A 166 7.38 -2.08 8.72
CA ALA A 166 6.79 -1.85 10.04
C ALA A 166 6.17 -0.44 10.09
N TYR A 167 5.15 -0.27 10.94
CA TYR A 167 4.36 0.96 11.02
C TYR A 167 4.73 1.77 12.26
N TYR A 168 4.84 3.09 12.08
CA TYR A 168 5.27 4.06 13.08
C TYR A 168 4.41 5.33 13.01
N HIS A 169 4.61 6.22 13.97
CA HIS A 169 4.20 7.61 13.90
C HIS A 169 5.26 8.53 14.50
N ASP A 170 5.25 9.79 14.11
CA ASP A 170 6.09 10.86 14.69
C ASP A 170 5.29 11.80 15.62
N GLY A 171 3.99 11.54 15.79
CA GLY A 171 3.07 12.35 16.60
C GLY A 171 2.36 13.46 15.83
N THR A 172 2.61 13.60 14.53
CA THR A 172 1.90 14.51 13.63
C THR A 172 0.72 13.80 12.93
N ASP A 173 0.05 14.52 12.03
CA ASP A 173 -0.96 13.94 11.13
C ASP A 173 -0.26 13.01 10.13
N GLY A 174 -0.80 11.81 9.99
CA GLY A 174 -0.22 10.75 9.20
C GLY A 174 0.34 9.62 10.05
N PHE A 175 0.73 8.56 9.36
CA PHE A 175 1.54 7.48 9.89
C PHE A 175 2.78 7.28 9.00
N VAL A 176 3.75 6.57 9.52
CA VAL A 176 5.05 6.35 8.88
C VAL A 176 5.22 4.86 8.58
N ILE A 177 5.57 4.53 7.35
CA ILE A 177 5.95 3.18 6.95
C ILE A 177 7.46 3.13 6.84
N VAL A 178 8.08 2.27 7.64
CA VAL A 178 9.51 2.01 7.54
C VAL A 178 9.70 0.69 6.83
N TRP A 179 10.28 0.74 5.64
CA TRP A 179 10.78 -0.42 4.91
C TRP A 179 12.27 -0.59 5.19
N ALA A 180 12.73 -1.80 5.48
CA ALA A 180 14.16 -2.06 5.63
C ALA A 180 14.58 -3.44 5.13
N GLN A 181 15.54 -3.48 4.21
CA GLN A 181 16.11 -4.72 3.70
C GLN A 181 17.56 -4.48 3.24
N MET A 182 18.43 -5.48 3.45
CA MET A 182 19.81 -5.48 2.95
C MET A 182 20.57 -4.17 3.23
N SER A 183 20.55 -3.71 4.49
CA SER A 183 21.21 -2.48 4.95
C SER A 183 20.66 -1.17 4.36
N THR A 184 19.54 -1.20 3.65
CA THR A 184 18.82 -0.01 3.20
C THR A 184 17.54 0.16 4.00
N MET A 185 17.22 1.40 4.34
CA MET A 185 15.95 1.78 4.96
C MET A 185 15.27 2.90 4.14
N SER A 186 13.96 2.81 4.01
CA SER A 186 13.10 3.89 3.51
C SER A 186 12.07 4.23 4.58
N ILE A 187 11.96 5.51 4.92
CA ILE A 187 10.99 6.05 5.87
C ILE A 187 10.00 6.88 5.07
N ASN A 188 8.77 6.38 4.94
CA ASN A 188 7.75 6.97 4.09
C ASN A 188 6.63 7.55 4.96
N TYR A 189 6.46 8.86 4.92
CA TYR A 189 5.39 9.57 5.62
C TYR A 189 4.14 9.54 4.76
N THR A 190 3.03 9.07 5.35
CA THR A 190 1.76 8.87 4.66
C THR A 190 0.63 9.54 5.42
N GLY A 191 -0.07 10.46 4.76
CA GLY A 191 -1.27 11.12 5.26
C GLY A 191 -2.53 10.73 4.50
N ILE A 192 -3.62 11.40 4.81
CA ILE A 192 -4.89 11.29 4.09
C ILE A 192 -5.18 12.63 3.41
N GLU A 193 -5.43 12.58 2.10
CA GLU A 193 -5.87 13.72 1.29
C GLU A 193 -7.03 13.26 0.40
N ASP A 194 -8.14 14.01 0.38
CA ASP A 194 -9.34 13.68 -0.39
C ASP A 194 -9.83 12.21 -0.21
N TYR A 195 -9.87 11.74 1.03
CA TYR A 195 -10.26 10.37 1.41
C TYR A 195 -9.38 9.27 0.80
N LYS A 196 -8.13 9.60 0.48
CA LYS A 196 -7.15 8.64 -0.05
C LYS A 196 -5.81 8.77 0.67
N LEU A 197 -5.07 7.67 0.70
CA LEU A 197 -3.68 7.71 1.16
C LEU A 197 -2.83 8.57 0.22
N LYS A 198 -1.99 9.39 0.83
CA LYS A 198 -1.06 10.26 0.13
C LYS A 198 0.31 10.15 0.79
N GLU A 199 1.30 9.72 0.02
CA GLU A 199 2.69 9.86 0.40
C GLU A 199 3.08 11.34 0.37
N THR A 200 3.64 11.82 1.48
CA THR A 200 4.01 13.22 1.67
C THR A 200 5.52 13.42 1.62
N GLU A 201 6.29 12.45 2.14
CA GLU A 201 7.75 12.51 2.21
C GLU A 201 8.35 11.10 2.20
N ILE A 202 9.53 10.96 1.58
CA ILE A 202 10.37 9.76 1.67
C ILE A 202 11.76 10.20 2.11
N VAL A 203 12.29 9.55 3.15
CA VAL A 203 13.68 9.62 3.57
C VAL A 203 14.36 8.27 3.33
N GLN A 204 15.54 8.26 2.71
CA GLN A 204 16.33 7.05 2.53
C GLN A 204 17.54 7.08 3.45
N GLU A 205 17.78 5.97 4.15
CA GLU A 205 18.84 5.81 5.12
C GLU A 205 19.63 4.52 4.86
N ILE A 206 20.88 4.49 5.30
CA ILE A 206 21.74 3.32 5.25
C ILE A 206 21.92 2.79 6.66
N ILE A 207 21.61 1.52 6.86
CA ILE A 207 21.85 0.82 8.13
C ILE A 207 23.30 0.35 8.14
N ALA A 208 24.09 0.89 9.06
CA ALA A 208 25.50 0.56 9.25
C ALA A 208 25.75 -0.12 10.60
N ASP A 209 26.95 -0.65 10.79
CA ASP A 209 27.34 -1.33 12.04
C ASP A 209 27.37 -0.37 13.25
N ASP A 210 27.67 0.91 13.03
CA ASP A 210 27.77 1.97 14.04
C ASP A 210 26.57 2.93 14.06
N HIS A 211 25.61 2.73 13.16
CA HIS A 211 24.36 3.49 13.04
C HIS A 211 23.24 2.54 12.61
N GLY A 212 22.63 1.90 13.61
CA GLY A 212 21.70 0.80 13.42
C GLY A 212 20.27 1.25 13.14
N TYR A 213 19.39 0.27 12.87
CA TYR A 213 17.96 0.49 12.66
C TYR A 213 17.34 1.34 13.79
N ASP A 214 17.57 0.96 15.04
CA ASP A 214 16.98 1.64 16.20
C ASP A 214 17.51 3.07 16.40
N ASP A 215 18.77 3.33 16.02
CA ASP A 215 19.34 4.68 16.06
C ASP A 215 18.63 5.59 15.05
N ILE A 216 18.45 5.10 13.82
CA ILE A 216 17.73 5.82 12.75
C ILE A 216 16.27 6.10 13.16
N ILE A 217 15.55 5.10 13.67
CA ILE A 217 14.17 5.27 14.16
C ILE A 217 14.10 6.36 15.22
N LYS A 218 15.02 6.34 16.20
CA LYS A 218 15.05 7.29 17.30
C LYS A 218 15.40 8.72 16.84
N GLU A 219 16.35 8.86 15.93
CA GLU A 219 16.76 10.16 15.37
C GLU A 219 15.63 10.82 14.57
N ASN A 220 14.82 10.02 13.89
CA ASN A 220 13.61 10.48 13.19
C ASN A 220 12.40 10.65 14.11
N GLY A 221 12.54 10.44 15.43
CA GLY A 221 11.47 10.63 16.41
C GLY A 221 10.30 9.66 16.26
N LEU A 222 10.54 8.48 15.69
CA LEU A 222 9.50 7.53 15.34
C LEU A 222 9.14 6.62 16.52
N THR A 223 7.83 6.47 16.75
CA THR A 223 7.26 5.53 17.72
C THR A 223 6.52 4.43 16.98
N LYS A 224 6.85 3.16 17.27
CA LYS A 224 6.25 2.02 16.58
C LYS A 224 4.77 1.88 16.97
N LEU A 225 3.91 1.64 15.99
CA LEU A 225 2.50 1.35 16.25
C LEU A 225 2.34 -0.03 16.88
N PRO A 226 1.50 -0.17 17.92
CA PRO A 226 1.09 -1.48 18.40
C PRO A 226 0.28 -2.18 17.30
N TYR A 227 0.40 -3.49 17.23
CA TYR A 227 -0.29 -4.30 16.24
C TYR A 227 -0.58 -5.70 16.76
N VAL A 228 -1.53 -6.38 16.13
CA VAL A 228 -1.79 -7.80 16.36
C VAL A 228 -1.42 -8.57 15.10
N SER A 229 -0.66 -9.64 15.26
CA SER A 229 -0.45 -10.65 14.22
C SER A 229 -1.41 -11.82 14.45
N VAL A 230 -2.13 -12.23 13.42
CA VAL A 230 -3.08 -13.34 13.42
C VAL A 230 -2.63 -14.34 12.36
N TYR A 231 -2.49 -15.60 12.77
CA TYR A 231 -1.97 -16.63 11.90
C TYR A 231 -2.70 -17.95 12.06
N LYS A 232 -2.92 -18.62 10.93
CA LYS A 232 -3.38 -20.00 10.84
C LYS A 232 -2.60 -20.69 9.73
N ALA A 233 -1.95 -21.81 10.07
CA ALA A 233 -1.02 -22.50 9.18
C ALA A 233 -1.74 -23.31 8.09
N ASP A 234 -2.91 -23.85 8.43
CA ASP A 234 -3.72 -24.73 7.59
C ASP A 234 -5.14 -24.90 8.21
N GLU A 235 -6.04 -25.54 7.47
CA GLU A 235 -7.43 -25.78 7.87
C GLU A 235 -7.57 -26.51 9.23
N GLU A 236 -6.63 -27.40 9.53
CA GLU A 236 -6.68 -28.28 10.71
C GLU A 236 -6.11 -27.60 11.97
N SER A 237 -5.20 -26.64 11.81
CA SER A 237 -4.57 -25.90 12.91
C SER A 237 -5.56 -24.96 13.61
N ALA A 238 -5.46 -24.79 14.93
CA ALA A 238 -6.37 -23.89 15.68
C ALA A 238 -6.16 -22.40 15.36
N GLY A 239 -5.00 -22.03 14.80
CA GLY A 239 -4.55 -20.64 14.69
C GLY A 239 -4.11 -20.05 16.03
N TYR A 240 -3.42 -18.91 15.98
CA TYR A 240 -2.99 -18.15 17.16
C TYR A 240 -2.84 -16.68 16.81
N SER A 241 -2.69 -15.85 17.84
CA SER A 241 -2.37 -14.43 17.68
C SER A 241 -1.24 -13.98 18.60
N TYR A 242 -0.48 -12.98 18.14
CA TYR A 242 0.49 -12.23 18.95
C TYR A 242 0.04 -10.78 19.03
N ILE A 243 0.01 -10.22 20.23
CA ILE A 243 -0.30 -8.82 20.50
C ILE A 243 1.02 -8.14 20.82
N TYR A 244 1.40 -7.15 20.01
CA TYR A 244 2.58 -6.33 20.20
C TYR A 244 2.15 -4.96 20.69
N SER A 245 2.40 -4.68 21.96
CA SER A 245 1.99 -3.44 22.62
C SER A 245 3.00 -2.31 22.41
N ALA A 246 2.55 -1.07 22.59
CA ALA A 246 3.37 0.13 22.39
C ALA A 246 4.56 0.22 23.36
N ASP A 247 4.50 -0.44 24.52
CA ASP A 247 5.59 -0.54 25.49
C ASP A 247 6.64 -1.62 25.12
N GLY A 248 6.48 -2.28 23.97
CA GLY A 248 7.36 -3.33 23.48
C GLY A 248 7.08 -4.71 24.08
N THR A 249 6.02 -4.87 24.88
CA THR A 249 5.60 -6.18 25.36
C THR A 249 4.89 -6.99 24.29
N GLU A 250 5.00 -8.31 24.41
CA GLU A 250 4.38 -9.28 23.51
C GLU A 250 3.52 -10.25 24.32
N GLU A 251 2.27 -10.47 23.89
CA GLU A 251 1.38 -11.49 24.43
C GLU A 251 0.94 -12.46 23.33
N ARG A 252 1.02 -13.76 23.61
CA ARG A 252 0.49 -14.81 22.74
C ARG A 252 -0.89 -15.29 23.20
N LYS A 253 -1.83 -15.39 22.27
CA LYS A 253 -3.15 -16.00 22.46
C LYS A 253 -3.24 -17.29 21.63
N GLU A 254 -3.69 -18.39 22.23
CA GLU A 254 -3.95 -19.67 21.53
C GLU A 254 -5.31 -19.68 20.82
N GLU A 255 -5.72 -18.53 20.31
CA GLU A 255 -6.95 -18.30 19.55
C GLU A 255 -6.76 -17.13 18.58
N LEU A 256 -7.63 -17.03 17.58
CA LEU A 256 -7.66 -15.87 16.69
C LEU A 256 -8.22 -14.66 17.46
N TYR A 257 -7.41 -13.62 17.60
CA TYR A 257 -7.72 -12.42 18.38
C TYR A 257 -8.00 -11.21 17.48
N PHE A 258 -9.23 -10.69 17.53
CA PHE A 258 -9.71 -9.56 16.74
C PHE A 258 -10.21 -8.39 17.62
N GLU A 259 -9.66 -8.25 18.81
CA GLU A 259 -9.99 -7.15 19.72
C GLU A 259 -8.94 -6.03 19.62
N TYR A 260 -9.38 -4.79 19.85
CA TYR A 260 -8.58 -3.58 19.59
C TYR A 260 -8.19 -2.79 20.85
N LYS A 261 -8.65 -3.23 22.03
CA LYS A 261 -8.47 -2.45 23.27
C LYS A 261 -7.01 -2.27 23.67
N ASP A 262 -6.16 -3.19 23.26
CA ASP A 262 -4.73 -3.19 23.53
C ASP A 262 -3.92 -2.35 22.53
N LEU A 263 -4.59 -1.84 21.47
CA LEU A 263 -3.99 -1.05 20.40
C LEU A 263 -4.27 0.45 20.52
N ILE A 264 -5.18 0.86 21.41
CA ILE A 264 -5.68 2.23 21.47
C ILE A 264 -5.36 2.83 22.83
N GLU A 265 -4.56 3.90 22.83
CA GLU A 265 -4.47 4.78 23.98
C GLU A 265 -5.80 5.50 24.14
N ARG A 266 -6.60 5.11 25.15
CA ARG A 266 -7.81 5.87 25.50
C ARG A 266 -7.39 7.28 25.93
N LYS A 267 -7.58 8.26 25.05
CA LYS A 267 -7.67 9.65 25.47
C LYS A 267 -9.02 9.85 26.15
N ASN A 268 -8.99 9.88 27.49
CA ASN A 268 -10.14 10.22 28.34
C ASN A 268 -10.57 11.68 28.13
#